data_AF-A0A3D1E193-F1
#
_entry.id   AF-A0A3D1E193-F1
#
_cell.length_a   1.000
_cell.length_b   1.000
_cell.length_c   1.000
_cell.angle_alpha   90.00
_cell.angle_beta   90.00
_cell.angle_gamma   90.00
#
_symmetry.space_group_name_H-M   'P 1'
#
loop_
_entity.id
_entity.type
_entity.pdbx_description
1 polymer ?
#
loop_
_entity_poly.entity_id
_entity_poly.type
_entity_poly.pdbx_seq_one_letter_code
_entity_poly.pdbx_strand_id
1 'polypeptide(L)'
;MATPNATPYSPDDSKDTGMWANGDPRDISTNLRADRWVFFILLAITCLRSLSILASPLELGVDEAQYWLWSQTFDFGYFTKPPLTSWIIGLSHAAFGHHQWAVRLPAPWLHLLTALVLWRGAVWLASPAAGRRAALLWITLPAVGLGSFLMSTDTPLLLFWSAGLLAIIGVMGNRIGIERGMLLAGAAFGIAFLAKYAAIYAFPGLVLLIVITRVWHAETRLPLKALIWFGGGFLLLASPNLIWNLSHDFATVRHLGDNANLARQSYDIGNSIRFIGAQFLTAGPLVFALMLGVFSLRTAAATHVLLFAFSAPPLLIITLQAFLSEANANWALTAMPALVLWLAIWPSQVSGLSQGPESTPPHTRCLTRRRLVGMAAGVNALLAAVLVVICWAGSMGPITPESDPLRRLRGWHDLAVDTRAVLTTHDARTVIADRRASAALLHWHFHDSDITVLVHDDDGYPSNHFEANHPWTPTPGRRTVALHAHETPPAIGTVLWNAETALSDTKIAQNRSRRLYLF
;
A
#
# COMPACT_ATOMS: atom_id res chain seq x y z
N MET A 1 -1.69 -82.11 25.15
CA MET A 1 -2.27 -81.11 24.24
C MET A 1 -2.45 -79.82 25.02
N ALA A 2 -1.68 -78.80 24.65
CA ALA A 2 -1.61 -77.51 25.34
C ALA A 2 -2.77 -76.60 24.91
N THR A 3 -3.44 -75.98 25.87
CA THR A 3 -4.37 -74.86 25.68
C THR A 3 -3.72 -73.62 26.31
N PRO A 4 -3.52 -72.50 25.58
CA PRO A 4 -2.92 -71.30 26.17
C PRO A 4 -3.94 -70.44 26.92
N ASN A 5 -3.45 -69.86 28.00
CA ASN A 5 -4.13 -68.97 28.95
C ASN A 5 -4.69 -67.70 28.30
N ALA A 6 -5.92 -67.35 28.67
CA ALA A 6 -6.49 -66.02 28.47
C ALA A 6 -6.05 -65.09 29.62
N THR A 7 -5.45 -63.95 29.28
CA THR A 7 -5.29 -62.81 30.19
C THR A 7 -6.49 -61.86 30.02
N PRO A 8 -6.98 -61.20 31.09
CA PRO A 8 -8.11 -60.29 31.00
C PRO A 8 -7.70 -58.92 30.45
N TYR A 9 -8.56 -58.40 29.57
CA TYR A 9 -8.52 -57.07 28.97
C TYR A 9 -8.74 -55.99 30.05
N SER A 10 -7.77 -55.10 30.23
CA SER A 10 -7.89 -53.88 31.04
C SER A 10 -8.41 -52.75 30.15
N PRO A 11 -9.50 -52.05 30.51
CA PRO A 11 -9.99 -50.91 29.75
C PRO A 11 -9.34 -49.63 30.29
N ASP A 12 -8.18 -49.24 29.75
CA ASP A 12 -7.68 -47.88 29.93
C ASP A 12 -6.75 -47.49 28.78
N ASP A 13 -7.35 -47.04 27.67
CA ASP A 13 -6.65 -46.32 26.59
C ASP A 13 -7.62 -45.28 26.01
N SER A 14 -7.98 -44.29 26.84
CA SER A 14 -8.68 -43.07 26.42
C SER A 14 -7.88 -41.80 26.76
N LYS A 15 -6.56 -41.83 26.54
CA LYS A 15 -5.69 -40.65 26.63
C LYS A 15 -4.82 -40.51 25.40
N ASP A 16 -5.46 -40.25 24.26
CA ASP A 16 -4.78 -39.68 23.10
C ASP A 16 -5.42 -38.32 22.74
N THR A 17 -5.56 -37.47 23.77
CA THR A 17 -5.78 -36.04 23.58
C THR A 17 -4.43 -35.34 23.52
N GLY A 18 -3.85 -35.33 22.31
CA GLY A 18 -3.16 -34.18 21.74
C GLY A 18 -2.00 -33.59 22.54
N MET A 19 -0.81 -33.89 22.03
CA MET A 19 0.54 -33.31 22.18
C MET A 19 0.70 -31.76 22.26
N TRP A 20 -0.32 -30.99 22.66
CA TRP A 20 -0.30 -29.52 22.71
C TRP A 20 -0.73 -28.90 24.06
N ALA A 21 -0.97 -29.70 25.10
CA ALA A 21 -1.40 -29.19 26.40
C ALA A 21 -0.27 -28.87 27.41
N ASN A 22 0.98 -29.26 27.13
CA ASN A 22 2.10 -29.13 28.08
C ASN A 22 3.23 -28.23 27.54
N GLY A 23 2.97 -26.93 27.38
CA GLY A 23 4.06 -25.95 27.25
C GLY A 23 4.68 -25.67 28.62
N ASP A 24 6.01 -25.72 28.76
CA ASP A 24 6.68 -25.29 30.00
C ASP A 24 6.17 -23.88 30.37
N PRO A 25 5.64 -23.65 31.58
CA PRO A 25 5.18 -22.33 32.01
C PRO A 25 6.23 -21.22 31.82
N ARG A 26 7.53 -21.58 31.83
CA ARG A 26 8.65 -20.68 31.52
C ARG A 26 8.68 -20.29 30.04
N ASP A 27 8.39 -21.19 29.13
CA ASP A 27 8.29 -20.89 27.69
C ASP A 27 7.06 -20.05 27.35
N ILE A 28 5.95 -20.26 28.07
CA ILE A 28 4.73 -19.46 27.92
C ILE A 28 4.99 -18.03 28.42
N SER A 29 5.53 -17.88 29.64
CA SER A 29 5.79 -16.55 30.23
C SER A 29 6.85 -15.75 29.47
N THR A 30 7.89 -16.40 28.94
CA THR A 30 8.91 -15.73 28.11
C THR A 30 8.34 -15.27 26.77
N ASN A 31 7.53 -16.08 26.09
CA ASN A 31 6.86 -15.67 24.85
C ASN A 31 5.88 -14.51 25.09
N LEU A 32 5.09 -14.56 26.16
CA LEU A 32 4.18 -13.46 26.51
C LEU A 32 4.93 -12.14 26.78
N ARG A 33 6.07 -12.19 27.48
CA ARG A 33 6.91 -11.01 27.69
C ARG A 33 7.43 -10.46 26.35
N ALA A 34 7.97 -11.33 25.49
CA ALA A 34 8.47 -10.91 24.17
C ALA A 34 7.35 -10.33 23.28
N ASP A 35 6.16 -10.91 23.32
CA ASP A 35 5.00 -10.42 22.57
C ASP A 35 4.57 -9.04 23.06
N ARG A 36 4.54 -8.81 24.38
CA ARG A 36 4.27 -7.48 24.94
C ARG A 36 5.30 -6.45 24.49
N TRP A 37 6.59 -6.78 24.55
CA TRP A 37 7.66 -5.89 24.11
C TRP A 37 7.53 -5.52 22.63
N VAL A 38 7.33 -6.50 21.76
CA VAL A 38 7.18 -6.20 20.32
C VAL A 38 5.91 -5.39 20.07
N PHE A 39 4.80 -5.68 20.73
CA PHE A 39 3.60 -4.84 20.63
C PHE A 39 3.87 -3.38 21.03
N PHE A 40 4.56 -3.14 22.15
CA PHE A 40 4.93 -1.77 22.55
C PHE A 40 5.91 -1.11 21.57
N ILE A 41 6.84 -1.86 20.97
CA ILE A 41 7.72 -1.34 19.91
C ILE A 41 6.90 -0.91 18.69
N LEU A 42 5.95 -1.74 18.24
CA LEU A 42 5.07 -1.40 17.12
C LEU A 42 4.26 -0.13 17.43
N LEU A 43 3.66 -0.07 18.62
CA LEU A 43 2.89 1.10 19.07
C LEU A 43 3.77 2.35 19.16
N ALA A 44 4.98 2.24 19.72
CA ALA A 44 5.91 3.36 19.81
C ALA A 44 6.30 3.89 18.43
N ILE A 45 6.59 3.01 17.46
CA ILE A 45 6.89 3.41 16.08
C ILE A 45 5.68 4.13 15.45
N THR A 46 4.46 3.60 15.64
CA THR A 46 3.23 4.23 15.14
C THR A 46 2.98 5.59 15.78
N CYS A 47 3.20 5.74 17.08
CA CYS A 47 3.09 7.02 17.77
C CYS A 47 4.16 8.01 17.28
N LEU A 48 5.42 7.59 17.13
CA LEU A 48 6.49 8.44 16.61
C LEU A 48 6.20 8.92 15.18
N ARG A 49 5.66 8.06 14.32
CA ARG A 49 5.20 8.44 12.97
C ARG A 49 4.04 9.43 13.01
N SER A 50 3.09 9.23 13.92
CA SER A 50 1.97 10.15 14.10
C SER A 50 2.46 11.53 14.57
N LEU A 51 3.40 11.58 15.52
CA LEU A 51 4.03 12.83 15.96
C LEU A 51 4.82 13.50 14.83
N SER A 52 5.53 12.72 14.01
CA SER A 52 6.22 13.21 12.81
C SER A 52 5.25 13.84 11.80
N ILE A 53 4.08 13.23 11.58
CA ILE A 53 3.02 13.81 10.74
C ILE A 53 2.52 15.13 11.30
N LEU A 54 2.28 15.20 12.62
CA LEU A 54 1.79 16.40 13.30
C LEU A 54 2.80 17.56 13.27
N ALA A 55 4.10 17.24 13.37
CA ALA A 55 5.17 18.23 13.41
C ALA A 55 5.70 18.64 12.03
N SER A 56 5.39 17.89 10.97
CA SER A 56 6.00 18.08 9.66
C SER A 56 5.58 19.41 9.02
N PRO A 57 6.53 20.17 8.45
CA PRO A 57 6.22 21.37 7.66
C PRO A 57 5.78 21.06 6.22
N LEU A 58 5.73 19.77 5.83
CA LEU A 58 5.45 19.36 4.46
C LEU A 58 3.95 19.39 4.17
N GLU A 59 3.59 20.09 3.11
CA GLU A 59 2.23 20.20 2.59
C GLU A 59 1.74 18.91 1.93
N LEU A 60 0.45 18.84 1.59
CA LEU A 60 -0.12 17.68 0.91
C LEU A 60 0.49 17.45 -0.47
N GLY A 61 0.58 16.18 -0.86
CA GLY A 61 0.81 15.80 -2.25
C GLY A 61 -0.44 16.00 -3.10
N VAL A 62 -0.25 16.07 -4.42
CA VAL A 62 -1.35 16.21 -5.40
C VAL A 62 -2.40 15.10 -5.23
N ASP A 63 -1.95 13.86 -5.05
CA ASP A 63 -2.86 12.73 -4.85
C ASP A 63 -3.61 12.83 -3.51
N GLU A 64 -2.93 13.25 -2.42
CA GLU A 64 -3.55 13.40 -1.10
C GLU A 64 -4.66 14.46 -1.11
N ALA A 65 -4.39 15.61 -1.73
CA ALA A 65 -5.40 16.66 -1.87
C ALA A 65 -6.55 16.25 -2.78
N GLN A 66 -6.30 15.49 -3.84
CA GLN A 66 -7.37 14.94 -4.66
C GLN A 66 -8.21 13.90 -3.90
N TYR A 67 -7.59 13.02 -3.11
CA TYR A 67 -8.34 12.09 -2.26
C TYR A 67 -9.16 12.81 -1.20
N TRP A 68 -8.63 13.91 -0.64
CA TRP A 68 -9.36 14.77 0.26
C TRP A 68 -10.54 15.48 -0.44
N LEU A 69 -10.35 16.01 -1.66
CA LEU A 69 -11.44 16.65 -2.41
C LEU A 69 -12.60 15.67 -2.61
N TRP A 70 -12.27 14.45 -3.04
CA TRP A 70 -13.24 13.35 -3.15
C TRP A 70 -13.87 12.96 -1.81
N SER A 71 -13.15 13.13 -0.70
CA SER A 71 -13.71 12.83 0.62
C SER A 71 -14.81 13.81 1.07
N GLN A 72 -14.92 14.98 0.43
CA GLN A 72 -15.98 15.95 0.70
C GLN A 72 -17.35 15.47 0.21
N THR A 73 -17.39 14.54 -0.76
CA THR A 73 -18.60 13.91 -1.27
C THR A 73 -18.45 12.39 -1.28
N PHE A 74 -19.08 11.71 -0.33
CA PHE A 74 -19.02 10.25 -0.25
C PHE A 74 -19.73 9.63 -1.45
N ASP A 75 -18.96 8.97 -2.30
CA ASP A 75 -19.46 8.21 -3.45
C ASP A 75 -18.81 6.83 -3.50
N PHE A 76 -19.36 5.92 -4.32
CA PHE A 76 -18.89 4.55 -4.47
C PHE A 76 -17.80 4.39 -5.53
N GLY A 77 -17.41 5.47 -6.21
CA GLY A 77 -16.24 5.54 -7.07
C GLY A 77 -15.89 7.00 -7.39
N TYR A 78 -14.67 7.21 -7.86
CA TYR A 78 -14.19 8.53 -8.27
C TYR A 78 -13.43 8.44 -9.59
N PHE A 79 -13.12 9.59 -10.21
CA PHE A 79 -12.59 9.68 -11.57
C PHE A 79 -11.44 8.71 -11.88
N THR A 80 -10.51 8.46 -10.93
CA THR A 80 -9.38 7.53 -11.17
C THR A 80 -9.21 6.43 -10.13
N LYS A 81 -9.95 6.45 -9.01
CA LYS A 81 -9.77 5.49 -7.91
C LYS A 81 -11.09 4.99 -7.32
N PRO A 82 -11.04 3.78 -6.72
CA PRO A 82 -12.05 3.30 -5.78
C PRO A 82 -12.17 4.17 -4.51
N PRO A 83 -13.26 4.03 -3.73
CA PRO A 83 -13.66 5.07 -2.79
C PRO A 83 -13.02 4.99 -1.39
N LEU A 84 -12.50 3.84 -0.97
CA LEU A 84 -12.14 3.57 0.43
C LEU A 84 -11.09 4.54 0.99
N THR A 85 -10.11 4.94 0.18
CA THR A 85 -9.07 5.89 0.64
C THR A 85 -9.67 7.25 0.97
N SER A 86 -10.56 7.75 0.10
CA SER A 86 -11.29 9.00 0.33
C SER A 86 -12.27 8.88 1.49
N TRP A 87 -12.98 7.75 1.66
CA TRP A 87 -13.83 7.55 2.83
C TRP A 87 -13.04 7.60 4.14
N ILE A 88 -11.86 6.97 4.20
CA ILE A 88 -11.00 7.01 5.40
C ILE A 88 -10.54 8.44 5.68
N ILE A 89 -10.14 9.18 4.63
CA ILE A 89 -9.76 10.59 4.78
C ILE A 89 -10.96 11.43 5.24
N GLY A 90 -12.16 11.21 4.70
CA GLY A 90 -13.38 11.95 5.07
C GLY A 90 -13.79 11.70 6.50
N LEU A 91 -13.69 10.45 6.99
CA LEU A 91 -13.93 10.14 8.41
C LEU A 91 -12.91 10.80 9.32
N SER A 92 -11.64 10.83 8.92
CA SER A 92 -10.58 11.51 9.68
C SER A 92 -10.77 13.03 9.69
N HIS A 93 -11.11 13.62 8.54
CA HIS A 93 -11.42 15.04 8.39
C HIS A 93 -12.66 15.44 9.19
N ALA A 94 -13.71 14.60 9.22
CA ALA A 94 -14.88 14.82 10.07
C ALA A 94 -14.56 14.77 11.57
N ALA A 95 -13.62 13.92 11.99
CA ALA A 95 -13.24 13.78 13.39
C ALA A 95 -12.28 14.89 13.87
N PHE A 96 -11.39 15.37 13.00
CA PHE A 96 -10.27 16.23 13.38
C PHE A 96 -10.27 17.61 12.71
N GLY A 97 -11.12 17.86 11.73
CA GLY A 97 -11.20 19.12 10.98
C GLY A 97 -10.24 19.23 9.79
N HIS A 98 -10.20 20.43 9.19
CA HIS A 98 -9.41 20.74 8.00
C HIS A 98 -7.93 20.95 8.33
N HIS A 99 -7.22 19.83 8.52
CA HIS A 99 -5.78 19.83 8.77
C HIS A 99 -5.05 18.81 7.88
N GLN A 100 -3.84 19.17 7.44
CA GLN A 100 -3.01 18.28 6.61
C GLN A 100 -2.67 16.98 7.34
N TRP A 101 -2.35 17.08 8.63
CA TRP A 101 -2.06 15.91 9.45
C TRP A 101 -3.28 14.98 9.59
N ALA A 102 -4.51 15.50 9.56
CA ALA A 102 -5.72 14.69 9.64
C ALA A 102 -5.89 13.80 8.41
N VAL A 103 -5.44 14.24 7.22
CA VAL A 103 -5.43 13.42 5.99
C VAL A 103 -4.47 12.23 6.12
N ARG A 104 -3.33 12.44 6.80
CA ARG A 104 -2.23 11.48 6.92
C ARG A 104 -2.33 10.57 8.13
N LEU A 105 -2.96 11.03 9.22
CA LEU A 105 -3.01 10.34 10.50
C LEU A 105 -3.52 8.89 10.41
N PRO A 106 -4.51 8.51 9.57
CA PRO A 106 -4.92 7.11 9.46
C PRO A 106 -3.81 6.16 8.98
N ALA A 107 -2.87 6.65 8.17
CA ALA A 107 -1.88 5.82 7.49
C ALA A 107 -0.97 4.98 8.42
N PRO A 108 -0.29 5.55 9.45
CA PRO A 108 0.55 4.77 10.37
C PRO A 108 -0.25 3.75 11.21
N TRP A 109 -1.52 4.03 11.50
CA TRP A 109 -2.39 3.12 12.25
C TRP A 109 -2.87 1.95 11.39
N LEU A 110 -3.21 2.18 10.13
CA LEU A 110 -3.50 1.11 9.18
C LEU A 110 -2.29 0.18 9.01
N HIS A 111 -1.07 0.72 8.94
CA HIS A 111 0.14 -0.12 8.88
C HIS A 111 0.43 -0.88 10.19
N LEU A 112 0.06 -0.35 11.36
CA LEU A 112 0.07 -1.09 12.62
C LEU A 112 -0.90 -2.28 12.55
N LEU A 113 -2.13 -2.05 12.11
CA LEU A 113 -3.12 -3.12 11.95
C LEU A 113 -2.62 -4.20 10.98
N THR A 114 -1.99 -3.81 9.87
CA THR A 114 -1.38 -4.75 8.93
C THR A 114 -0.27 -5.57 9.60
N ALA A 115 0.58 -4.93 10.40
CA ALA A 115 1.63 -5.63 11.15
C ALA A 115 1.04 -6.68 12.11
N LEU A 116 -0.07 -6.37 12.80
CA LEU A 116 -0.76 -7.29 13.70
C LEU A 116 -1.44 -8.45 12.96
N VAL A 117 -2.01 -8.20 11.79
CA VAL A 117 -2.57 -9.25 10.91
C VAL A 117 -1.48 -10.19 10.43
N LEU A 118 -0.35 -9.65 9.97
CA LEU A 118 0.80 -10.46 9.53
C LEU A 118 1.47 -11.19 10.69
N TRP A 119 1.51 -10.59 11.89
CA TRP A 119 1.93 -11.29 13.10
C TRP A 119 1.08 -12.54 13.27
N ARG A 120 -0.25 -12.40 13.28
CA ARG A 120 -1.17 -13.53 13.45
C ARG A 120 -0.96 -14.58 12.37
N GLY A 121 -0.80 -14.17 11.12
CA GLY A 121 -0.53 -15.06 9.99
C GLY A 121 0.74 -15.89 10.20
N ALA A 122 1.84 -15.26 10.57
CA ALA A 122 3.10 -15.97 10.80
C ALA A 122 3.09 -16.86 12.06
N VAL A 123 2.30 -16.51 13.09
CA VAL A 123 2.04 -17.43 14.22
C VAL A 123 1.32 -18.68 13.73
N TRP A 124 0.33 -18.51 12.86
CA TRP A 124 -0.43 -19.63 12.33
C TRP A 124 0.37 -20.53 11.39
N LEU A 125 1.30 -19.94 10.65
CA LEU A 125 2.18 -20.65 9.74
C LEU A 125 3.34 -21.37 10.43
N ALA A 126 3.82 -20.87 11.57
CA ALA A 126 5.02 -21.42 12.20
C ALA A 126 5.05 -21.30 13.73
N SER A 127 5.19 -20.09 14.28
CA SER A 127 5.45 -19.91 15.72
C SER A 127 5.26 -18.47 16.22
N PRO A 128 5.13 -18.24 17.54
CA PRO A 128 5.15 -16.90 18.15
C PRO A 128 6.33 -16.03 17.68
N ALA A 129 7.52 -16.61 17.61
CA ALA A 129 8.73 -15.92 17.17
C ALA A 129 8.66 -15.51 15.69
N ALA A 130 8.02 -16.30 14.82
CA ALA A 130 7.78 -15.91 13.43
C ALA A 130 6.77 -14.76 13.34
N GLY A 131 5.73 -14.78 14.18
CA GLY A 131 4.79 -13.67 14.35
C GLY A 131 5.47 -12.34 14.63
N ARG A 132 6.30 -12.31 15.69
CA ARG A 132 7.09 -11.13 16.06
C ARG A 132 7.97 -10.64 14.91
N ARG A 133 8.67 -11.55 14.22
CA ARG A 133 9.51 -11.20 13.06
C ARG A 133 8.70 -10.60 11.92
N ALA A 134 7.54 -11.17 11.58
CA ALA A 134 6.70 -10.66 10.50
C ALA A 134 6.24 -9.22 10.79
N ALA A 135 5.80 -8.94 12.01
CA ALA A 135 5.37 -7.61 12.41
C ALA A 135 6.52 -6.58 12.36
N LEU A 136 7.69 -6.94 12.89
CA LEU A 136 8.88 -6.09 12.89
C LEU A 136 9.43 -5.85 11.47
N LEU A 137 9.46 -6.89 10.62
CA LEU A 137 9.84 -6.75 9.22
C LEU A 137 8.88 -5.80 8.50
N TRP A 138 7.57 -6.00 8.66
CA TRP A 138 6.56 -5.17 8.01
C TRP A 138 6.68 -3.69 8.38
N ILE A 139 6.69 -3.38 9.68
CA ILE A 139 6.68 -1.98 10.13
C ILE A 139 7.96 -1.23 9.73
N THR A 140 9.06 -1.96 9.45
CA THR A 140 10.36 -1.39 9.10
C THR A 140 10.66 -1.38 7.59
N LEU A 141 9.77 -1.91 6.73
CA LEU A 141 9.93 -1.76 5.27
C LEU A 141 10.00 -0.25 4.91
N PRO A 142 10.95 0.22 4.09
CA PRO A 142 11.01 1.62 3.69
C PRO A 142 9.72 2.13 3.03
N ALA A 143 9.08 1.33 2.18
CA ALA A 143 7.78 1.67 1.60
C ALA A 143 6.67 1.80 2.64
N VAL A 144 6.69 0.99 3.70
CA VAL A 144 5.75 1.15 4.84
C VAL A 144 6.10 2.38 5.67
N GLY A 145 7.38 2.73 5.80
CA GLY A 145 7.81 3.99 6.40
C GLY A 145 7.22 5.21 5.68
N LEU A 146 7.41 5.29 4.36
CA LEU A 146 6.86 6.35 3.53
C LEU A 146 5.32 6.31 3.46
N GLY A 147 4.73 5.12 3.30
CA GLY A 147 3.27 4.92 3.29
C GLY A 147 2.59 5.10 4.64
N SER A 148 3.36 5.25 5.72
CA SER A 148 2.88 5.69 7.03
C SER A 148 3.00 7.21 7.23
N PHE A 149 3.59 7.94 6.27
CA PHE A 149 3.65 9.41 6.29
C PHE A 149 2.73 10.00 5.22
N LEU A 150 2.76 9.47 3.99
CA LEU A 150 1.89 9.89 2.89
C LEU A 150 0.70 8.93 2.76
N MET A 151 -0.52 9.47 2.81
CA MET A 151 -1.72 8.66 2.61
C MET A 151 -1.86 8.28 1.14
N SER A 152 -1.98 6.98 0.87
CA SER A 152 -2.11 6.46 -0.49
C SER A 152 -3.13 5.34 -0.55
N THR A 153 -3.56 4.98 -1.76
CA THR A 153 -4.45 3.84 -1.98
C THR A 153 -3.82 2.49 -1.63
N ASP A 154 -2.49 2.41 -1.56
CA ASP A 154 -1.77 1.20 -1.15
C ASP A 154 -1.97 0.89 0.34
N THR A 155 -2.06 1.90 1.20
CA THR A 155 -2.12 1.72 2.66
C THR A 155 -3.33 0.90 3.11
N PRO A 156 -4.60 1.26 2.79
CA PRO A 156 -5.76 0.42 3.10
C PRO A 156 -5.76 -0.89 2.30
N LEU A 157 -5.33 -0.88 1.03
CA LEU A 157 -5.21 -2.10 0.22
C LEU A 157 -4.38 -3.18 0.95
N LEU A 158 -3.21 -2.82 1.48
CA LEU A 158 -2.29 -3.78 2.08
C LEU A 158 -2.83 -4.38 3.39
N LEU A 159 -3.63 -3.63 4.15
CA LEU A 159 -4.32 -4.14 5.33
C LEU A 159 -5.31 -5.24 4.95
N PHE A 160 -6.21 -4.94 4.02
CA PHE A 160 -7.26 -5.87 3.62
C PHE A 160 -6.74 -7.04 2.78
N TRP A 161 -5.69 -6.83 1.97
CA TRP A 161 -4.93 -7.90 1.33
C TRP A 161 -4.34 -8.87 2.37
N SER A 162 -3.72 -8.34 3.42
CA SER A 162 -3.14 -9.17 4.50
C SER A 162 -4.22 -9.90 5.30
N ALA A 163 -5.38 -9.29 5.51
CA ALA A 163 -6.52 -9.93 6.17
C ALA A 163 -7.09 -11.08 5.32
N GLY A 164 -7.18 -10.88 4.00
CA GLY A 164 -7.58 -11.94 3.06
C GLY A 164 -6.59 -13.11 3.06
N LEU A 165 -5.29 -12.80 3.05
CA LEU A 165 -4.24 -13.81 3.16
C LEU A 165 -4.30 -14.57 4.50
N LEU A 166 -4.57 -13.88 5.61
CA LEU A 166 -4.75 -14.50 6.93
C LEU A 166 -5.92 -15.50 6.94
N ALA A 167 -7.03 -15.17 6.29
CA ALA A 167 -8.17 -16.07 6.18
C ALA A 167 -7.81 -17.34 5.37
N ILE A 168 -7.07 -17.19 4.26
CA ILE A 168 -6.57 -18.33 3.47
C ILE A 168 -5.59 -19.20 4.28
N ILE A 169 -4.68 -18.58 5.03
CA ILE A 169 -3.79 -19.29 5.97
C ILE A 169 -4.62 -20.09 6.99
N GLY A 170 -5.69 -19.49 7.53
CA GLY A 170 -6.61 -20.14 8.45
C GLY A 170 -7.30 -21.36 7.83
N VAL A 171 -7.71 -21.28 6.56
CA VAL A 171 -8.30 -22.41 5.82
C VAL A 171 -7.28 -23.52 5.61
N MET A 172 -6.10 -23.20 5.09
CA MET A 172 -5.06 -24.21 4.82
C MET A 172 -4.53 -24.87 6.08
N GLY A 173 -4.58 -24.18 7.22
CA GLY A 173 -4.21 -24.72 8.52
C GLY A 173 -5.37 -25.38 9.29
N ASN A 174 -6.52 -25.62 8.66
CA ASN A 174 -7.74 -26.18 9.28
C ASN A 174 -8.22 -25.42 10.55
N ARG A 175 -7.91 -24.13 10.65
CA ARG A 175 -8.35 -23.25 11.76
C ARG A 175 -9.68 -22.59 11.47
N ILE A 176 -10.03 -22.46 10.19
CA ILE A 176 -11.29 -21.90 9.70
C ILE A 176 -11.82 -22.86 8.64
N GLY A 177 -13.11 -23.18 8.69
CA GLY A 177 -13.74 -24.00 7.64
C GLY A 177 -13.64 -23.33 6.27
N ILE A 178 -13.51 -24.13 5.21
CA ILE A 178 -13.26 -23.65 3.83
C ILE A 178 -14.28 -22.60 3.39
N GLU A 179 -15.57 -22.81 3.64
CA GLU A 179 -16.64 -21.94 3.13
C GLU A 179 -16.58 -20.56 3.79
N ARG A 180 -16.57 -20.53 5.13
CA ARG A 180 -16.43 -19.29 5.92
C ARG A 180 -15.11 -18.60 5.64
N GLY A 181 -14.00 -19.34 5.60
CA GLY A 181 -12.67 -18.77 5.44
C GLY A 181 -12.45 -18.19 4.05
N MET A 182 -12.92 -18.86 2.98
CA MET A 182 -12.83 -18.32 1.62
C MET A 182 -13.81 -17.17 1.40
N LEU A 183 -15.00 -17.18 2.02
CA LEU A 183 -15.92 -16.04 2.02
C LEU A 183 -15.28 -14.81 2.69
N LEU A 184 -14.66 -14.99 3.86
CA LEU A 184 -13.93 -13.93 4.57
C LEU A 184 -12.72 -13.44 3.76
N ALA A 185 -11.98 -14.36 3.12
CA ALA A 185 -10.87 -14.00 2.26
C ALA A 185 -11.36 -13.13 1.09
N GLY A 186 -12.38 -13.60 0.37
CA GLY A 186 -13.03 -12.87 -0.71
C GLY A 186 -13.49 -11.49 -0.26
N ALA A 187 -14.23 -11.40 0.84
CA ALA A 187 -14.71 -10.15 1.41
C ALA A 187 -13.58 -9.17 1.71
N ALA A 188 -12.50 -9.63 2.33
CA ALA A 188 -11.33 -8.80 2.59
C ALA A 188 -10.69 -8.30 1.28
N PHE A 189 -10.49 -9.16 0.28
CA PHE A 189 -9.98 -8.71 -1.03
C PHE A 189 -10.97 -7.77 -1.77
N GLY A 190 -12.28 -7.93 -1.56
CA GLY A 190 -13.31 -7.02 -2.07
C GLY A 190 -13.20 -5.63 -1.43
N ILE A 191 -12.97 -5.54 -0.13
CA ILE A 191 -12.69 -4.26 0.54
C ILE A 191 -11.35 -3.68 0.05
N ALA A 192 -10.33 -4.53 -0.15
CA ALA A 192 -9.05 -4.10 -0.72
C ALA A 192 -9.22 -3.55 -2.15
N PHE A 193 -10.14 -4.11 -2.93
CA PHE A 193 -10.52 -3.62 -4.25
C PHE A 193 -11.17 -2.23 -4.17
N LEU A 194 -11.95 -1.95 -3.12
CA LEU A 194 -12.47 -0.61 -2.82
C LEU A 194 -11.37 0.40 -2.46
N ALA A 195 -10.13 -0.02 -2.18
CA ALA A 195 -8.98 0.88 -2.07
C ALA A 195 -8.21 1.01 -3.39
N LYS A 196 -7.89 -0.11 -4.04
CA LYS A 196 -7.11 -0.15 -5.27
C LYS A 196 -7.42 -1.42 -6.07
N TYR A 197 -7.64 -1.28 -7.37
CA TYR A 197 -7.96 -2.40 -8.26
C TYR A 197 -6.86 -3.47 -8.36
N ALA A 198 -5.62 -3.17 -7.93
CA ALA A 198 -4.55 -4.16 -7.79
C ALA A 198 -4.92 -5.35 -6.88
N ALA A 199 -5.95 -5.22 -6.04
CA ALA A 199 -6.53 -6.33 -5.29
C ALA A 199 -6.94 -7.52 -6.18
N ILE A 200 -7.24 -7.30 -7.46
CA ILE A 200 -7.61 -8.34 -8.42
C ILE A 200 -6.52 -9.40 -8.61
N TYR A 201 -5.25 -9.08 -8.32
CA TYR A 201 -4.13 -10.03 -8.38
C TYR A 201 -4.28 -11.20 -7.39
N ALA A 202 -5.21 -11.12 -6.44
CA ALA A 202 -5.55 -12.23 -5.55
C ALA A 202 -6.17 -13.43 -6.30
N PHE A 203 -6.89 -13.20 -7.41
CA PHE A 203 -7.47 -14.27 -8.23
C PHE A 203 -6.40 -15.16 -8.89
N PRO A 204 -5.44 -14.62 -9.67
CA PRO A 204 -4.37 -15.45 -10.22
C PRO A 204 -3.51 -16.09 -9.12
N GLY A 205 -3.35 -15.44 -7.96
CA GLY A 205 -2.68 -16.05 -6.81
C GLY A 205 -3.43 -17.25 -6.24
N LEU A 206 -4.75 -17.15 -6.05
CA LEU A 206 -5.57 -18.26 -5.59
C LEU A 206 -5.62 -19.40 -6.61
N VAL A 207 -5.73 -19.09 -7.91
CA VAL A 207 -5.68 -20.09 -8.98
C VAL A 207 -4.34 -20.82 -8.96
N LEU A 208 -3.23 -20.10 -8.90
CA LEU A 208 -1.89 -20.68 -8.86
C LEU A 208 -1.69 -21.57 -7.63
N LEU A 209 -2.19 -21.14 -6.46
CA LEU A 209 -2.20 -21.95 -5.25
C LEU A 209 -2.95 -23.27 -5.45
N ILE A 210 -4.16 -23.21 -6.01
CA ILE A 210 -5.01 -24.40 -6.24
C ILE A 210 -4.35 -25.34 -7.25
N VAL A 211 -3.78 -24.82 -8.33
CA VAL A 211 -3.11 -25.62 -9.36
C VAL A 211 -1.91 -26.36 -8.75
N ILE A 212 -1.00 -25.64 -8.08
CA ILE A 212 0.20 -26.27 -7.52
C ILE A 212 -0.15 -27.26 -6.41
N THR A 213 -1.07 -26.91 -5.51
CA THR A 213 -1.48 -27.84 -4.43
C THR A 213 -2.21 -29.07 -4.95
N ARG A 214 -2.97 -28.97 -6.04
CA ARG A 214 -3.60 -30.15 -6.65
C ARG A 214 -2.61 -31.15 -7.21
N VAL A 215 -1.56 -30.65 -7.86
CA VAL A 215 -0.51 -31.47 -8.48
C VAL A 215 0.38 -32.10 -7.40
N TRP A 216 0.79 -31.34 -6.39
CA TRP A 216 1.87 -31.75 -5.46
C TRP A 216 1.41 -32.02 -4.02
N HIS A 217 0.18 -31.66 -3.64
CA HIS A 217 -0.32 -31.75 -2.26
C HIS A 217 -1.75 -32.30 -2.18
N ALA A 218 -1.91 -33.62 -2.35
CA ALA A 218 -3.23 -34.23 -2.40
C ALA A 218 -4.11 -33.98 -1.15
N GLU A 219 -3.48 -33.85 0.01
CA GLU A 219 -4.14 -33.73 1.31
C GLU A 219 -4.52 -32.29 1.68
N THR A 220 -3.81 -31.28 1.16
CA THR A 220 -4.11 -29.85 1.40
C THR A 220 -4.81 -29.19 0.21
N ARG A 221 -5.44 -30.01 -0.65
CA ARG A 221 -6.17 -29.57 -1.82
C ARG A 221 -7.29 -28.60 -1.44
N LEU A 222 -7.13 -27.35 -1.86
CA LEU A 222 -8.26 -26.44 -1.92
C LEU A 222 -9.23 -26.94 -3.02
N PRO A 223 -10.51 -27.20 -2.69
CA PRO A 223 -11.48 -27.65 -3.68
C PRO A 223 -11.84 -26.50 -4.63
N LEU A 224 -12.32 -26.78 -5.85
CA LEU A 224 -12.73 -25.72 -6.79
C LEU A 224 -13.83 -24.83 -6.20
N LYS A 225 -14.68 -25.37 -5.30
CA LYS A 225 -15.69 -24.58 -4.58
C LYS A 225 -15.09 -23.45 -3.73
N ALA A 226 -13.79 -23.50 -3.41
CA ALA A 226 -13.09 -22.40 -2.77
C ALA A 226 -13.12 -21.12 -3.63
N LEU A 227 -13.06 -21.22 -4.96
CA LEU A 227 -13.23 -20.06 -5.85
C LEU A 227 -14.63 -19.48 -5.77
N ILE A 228 -15.65 -20.32 -5.61
CA ILE A 228 -17.04 -19.86 -5.54
C ILE A 228 -17.25 -19.02 -4.28
N TRP A 229 -16.83 -19.52 -3.12
CA TRP A 229 -16.92 -18.78 -1.86
C TRP A 229 -16.06 -17.52 -1.85
N PHE A 230 -14.84 -17.61 -2.40
CA PHE A 230 -13.96 -16.46 -2.57
C PHE A 230 -14.57 -15.39 -3.48
N GLY A 231 -15.04 -15.78 -4.66
CA GLY A 231 -15.68 -14.89 -5.62
C GLY A 231 -16.96 -14.27 -5.06
N GLY A 232 -17.79 -15.05 -4.36
CA GLY A 232 -18.99 -14.55 -3.68
C GLY A 232 -18.67 -13.51 -2.62
N GLY A 233 -17.67 -13.75 -1.76
CA GLY A 233 -17.23 -12.77 -0.78
C GLY A 233 -16.64 -11.51 -1.43
N PHE A 234 -15.83 -11.68 -2.48
CA PHE A 234 -15.25 -10.56 -3.21
C PHE A 234 -16.32 -9.67 -3.83
N LEU A 235 -17.25 -10.27 -4.58
CA LEU A 235 -18.33 -9.54 -5.25
C LEU A 235 -19.27 -8.88 -4.24
N LEU A 236 -19.55 -9.53 -3.10
CA LEU A 236 -20.39 -8.94 -2.05
C LEU A 236 -19.86 -7.56 -1.62
N LEU A 237 -18.55 -7.43 -1.40
CA LEU A 237 -17.95 -6.20 -0.89
C LEU A 237 -17.48 -5.25 -2.01
N ALA A 238 -17.10 -5.77 -3.18
CA ALA A 238 -16.68 -4.95 -4.32
C ALA A 238 -17.86 -4.39 -5.13
N SER A 239 -19.05 -5.01 -5.04
CA SER A 239 -20.21 -4.68 -5.87
C SER A 239 -20.62 -3.20 -5.86
N PRO A 240 -20.58 -2.43 -4.76
CA PRO A 240 -21.01 -1.03 -4.81
C PRO A 240 -20.18 -0.20 -5.80
N ASN A 241 -18.86 -0.40 -5.82
CA ASN A 241 -17.99 0.29 -6.78
C ASN A 241 -18.16 -0.25 -8.22
N LEU A 242 -18.41 -1.55 -8.39
CA LEU A 242 -18.66 -2.12 -9.71
C LEU A 242 -19.97 -1.58 -10.31
N ILE A 243 -21.04 -1.50 -9.53
CA ILE A 243 -22.33 -0.93 -9.93
C ILE A 243 -22.20 0.57 -10.21
N TRP A 244 -21.42 1.28 -9.39
CA TRP A 244 -21.13 2.69 -9.63
C TRP A 244 -20.42 2.90 -10.97
N ASN A 245 -19.39 2.11 -11.27
CA ASN A 245 -18.70 2.20 -12.58
C ASN A 245 -19.66 1.91 -13.74
N LEU A 246 -20.53 0.90 -13.62
CA LEU A 246 -21.51 0.57 -14.65
C LEU A 246 -22.51 1.70 -14.90
N SER A 247 -22.87 2.46 -13.87
CA SER A 247 -23.80 3.59 -13.98
C SER A 247 -23.14 4.91 -14.41
N HIS A 248 -21.80 4.96 -14.47
CA HIS A 248 -21.01 6.14 -14.83
C HIS A 248 -20.09 5.86 -16.03
N ASP A 249 -20.58 5.06 -16.98
CA ASP A 249 -19.90 4.71 -18.24
C ASP A 249 -18.46 4.20 -18.05
N PHE A 250 -18.15 3.49 -16.97
CA PHE A 250 -16.79 3.01 -16.66
C PHE A 250 -15.73 4.12 -16.60
N ALA A 251 -16.09 5.34 -16.18
CA ALA A 251 -15.16 6.49 -16.11
C ALA A 251 -13.82 6.14 -15.42
N THR A 252 -13.85 5.45 -14.28
CA THR A 252 -12.63 5.04 -13.56
C THR A 252 -11.82 3.97 -14.29
N VAL A 253 -12.48 3.01 -14.93
CA VAL A 253 -11.81 1.88 -15.60
C VAL A 253 -11.18 2.33 -16.92
N ARG A 254 -11.83 3.22 -17.68
CA ARG A 254 -11.26 3.83 -18.90
C ARG A 254 -9.95 4.56 -18.59
N HIS A 255 -9.97 5.42 -17.57
CA HIS A 255 -8.77 6.15 -17.15
C HIS A 255 -7.67 5.24 -16.58
N LEU A 256 -8.00 4.08 -16.00
CA LEU A 256 -6.99 3.09 -15.61
C LEU A 256 -6.30 2.47 -16.83
N GLY A 257 -7.06 2.17 -17.90
CA GLY A 257 -6.53 1.68 -19.16
C GLY A 257 -5.58 2.69 -19.83
N ASP A 258 -5.94 3.97 -19.81
CA ASP A 258 -5.10 5.06 -20.34
C ASP A 258 -3.79 5.22 -19.55
N ASN A 259 -3.85 5.14 -18.22
CA ASN A 259 -2.66 5.17 -17.37
C ASN A 259 -1.73 3.95 -17.55
N ALA A 260 -2.28 2.80 -17.94
CA ALA A 260 -1.47 1.63 -18.31
C ALA A 260 -0.78 1.80 -19.68
N ASN A 261 -1.07 2.90 -20.40
CA ASN A 261 -0.51 3.33 -21.68
C ASN A 261 -0.42 2.22 -22.72
N LEU A 262 -1.43 1.33 -22.73
CA LEU A 262 -1.46 0.12 -23.58
C LEU A 262 -1.46 0.46 -25.09
N ALA A 263 -1.83 1.69 -25.45
CA ALA A 263 -1.84 2.18 -26.82
C ALA A 263 -0.45 2.63 -27.35
N ARG A 264 0.54 2.87 -26.47
CA ARG A 264 1.91 3.27 -26.85
C ARG A 264 2.93 2.44 -26.06
N GLN A 265 3.07 1.18 -26.47
CA GLN A 265 3.99 0.25 -25.83
C GLN A 265 5.45 0.61 -26.17
N SER A 266 6.27 0.78 -25.14
CA SER A 266 7.71 0.98 -25.22
C SER A 266 8.38 -0.30 -24.70
N TYR A 267 8.53 -1.30 -25.57
CA TYR A 267 9.14 -2.58 -25.22
C TYR A 267 10.58 -2.39 -24.73
N ASP A 268 10.82 -2.40 -23.42
CA ASP A 268 12.13 -2.13 -22.82
C ASP A 268 12.43 -3.03 -21.60
N ILE A 269 13.35 -3.97 -21.78
CA ILE A 269 13.83 -4.85 -20.70
C ILE A 269 14.55 -4.06 -19.59
N GLY A 270 15.15 -2.92 -19.92
CA GLY A 270 15.78 -2.01 -18.99
C GLY A 270 14.79 -1.48 -17.96
N ASN A 271 13.55 -1.19 -18.36
CA ASN A 271 12.48 -0.79 -17.46
C ASN A 271 12.08 -1.91 -16.50
N SER A 272 12.00 -3.17 -16.95
CA SER A 272 11.78 -4.31 -16.06
C SER A 272 12.90 -4.50 -15.04
N ILE A 273 14.17 -4.35 -15.46
CA ILE A 273 15.34 -4.45 -14.56
C ILE A 273 15.30 -3.32 -13.53
N ARG A 274 15.06 -2.08 -13.96
CA ARG A 274 14.90 -0.92 -13.06
C ARG A 274 13.75 -1.13 -12.07
N PHE A 275 12.65 -1.70 -12.53
CA PHE A 275 11.50 -2.00 -11.68
C PHE A 275 11.83 -3.04 -10.59
N ILE A 276 12.51 -4.14 -10.94
CA ILE A 276 13.01 -5.12 -9.97
C ILE A 276 14.01 -4.48 -9.01
N GLY A 277 14.94 -3.66 -9.52
CA GLY A 277 15.86 -2.87 -8.71
C GLY A 277 15.13 -1.96 -7.72
N ALA A 278 14.03 -1.34 -8.13
CA ALA A 278 13.21 -0.49 -7.27
C ALA A 278 12.55 -1.26 -6.11
N GLN A 279 12.32 -2.57 -6.26
CA GLN A 279 11.78 -3.39 -5.17
C GLN A 279 12.76 -3.49 -3.97
N PHE A 280 14.07 -3.44 -4.22
CA PHE A 280 15.08 -3.34 -3.16
C PHE A 280 14.94 -2.05 -2.34
N LEU A 281 14.49 -0.96 -2.97
CA LEU A 281 14.20 0.28 -2.25
C LEU A 281 12.89 0.17 -1.46
N THR A 282 11.85 -0.47 -2.02
CA THR A 282 10.56 -0.60 -1.34
C THR A 282 10.62 -1.47 -0.08
N ALA A 283 11.31 -2.61 -0.14
CA ALA A 283 11.41 -3.55 0.97
C ALA A 283 12.67 -3.36 1.82
N GLY A 284 13.67 -2.64 1.33
CA GLY A 284 14.99 -2.52 1.94
C GLY A 284 15.96 -3.54 1.33
N PRO A 285 17.22 -3.15 1.07
CA PRO A 285 18.08 -3.86 0.13
C PRO A 285 18.37 -5.31 0.57
N LEU A 286 18.70 -5.51 1.85
CA LEU A 286 18.97 -6.85 2.38
C LEU A 286 17.69 -7.67 2.56
N VAL A 287 16.58 -7.02 2.95
CA VAL A 287 15.30 -7.70 3.18
C VAL A 287 14.75 -8.25 1.86
N PHE A 288 14.72 -7.45 0.80
CA PHE A 288 14.25 -7.91 -0.51
C PHE A 288 15.15 -9.01 -1.08
N ALA A 289 16.48 -8.87 -0.98
CA ALA A 289 17.43 -9.90 -1.42
C ALA A 289 17.13 -11.26 -0.79
N LEU A 290 16.84 -11.27 0.52
CA LEU A 290 16.48 -12.51 1.22
C LEU A 290 15.09 -13.02 0.80
N MET A 291 14.11 -12.13 0.60
CA MET A 291 12.75 -12.49 0.15
C MET A 291 12.73 -13.22 -1.19
N LEU A 292 13.72 -12.98 -2.07
CA LEU A 292 13.84 -13.71 -3.34
C LEU A 292 13.99 -15.24 -3.15
N GLY A 293 14.35 -15.71 -1.97
CA GLY A 293 14.34 -17.13 -1.65
C GLY A 293 12.95 -17.79 -1.75
N VAL A 294 11.86 -17.02 -1.80
CA VAL A 294 10.52 -17.55 -2.10
C VAL A 294 10.47 -18.22 -3.49
N PHE A 295 11.28 -17.73 -4.44
CA PHE A 295 11.32 -18.22 -5.82
C PHE A 295 12.12 -19.51 -5.98
N SER A 296 12.80 -20.00 -4.93
CA SER A 296 13.36 -21.36 -4.88
C SER A 296 12.28 -22.46 -4.79
N LEU A 297 11.02 -22.10 -5.07
CA LEU A 297 9.77 -22.85 -4.97
C LEU A 297 9.93 -24.27 -4.41
N ARG A 298 9.66 -24.41 -3.12
CA ARG A 298 9.67 -25.72 -2.45
C ARG A 298 8.28 -26.34 -2.55
N THR A 299 8.00 -26.95 -3.69
CA THR A 299 6.69 -27.57 -3.97
C THR A 299 6.29 -28.63 -2.96
N ALA A 300 7.22 -29.21 -2.20
CA ALA A 300 6.93 -30.17 -1.13
C ALA A 300 6.32 -29.54 0.16
N ALA A 301 6.22 -28.21 0.25
CA ALA A 301 5.66 -27.55 1.42
C ALA A 301 4.52 -26.59 1.03
N ALA A 302 3.29 -26.92 1.43
CA ALA A 302 2.09 -26.14 1.07
C ALA A 302 2.17 -24.67 1.51
N THR A 303 2.82 -24.39 2.65
CA THR A 303 3.10 -23.04 3.11
C THR A 303 3.97 -22.24 2.15
N HIS A 304 5.04 -22.85 1.60
CA HIS A 304 5.88 -22.17 0.60
C HIS A 304 5.12 -21.91 -0.69
N VAL A 305 4.28 -22.86 -1.11
CA VAL A 305 3.41 -22.71 -2.29
C VAL A 305 2.43 -21.54 -2.10
N LEU A 306 1.77 -21.43 -0.94
CA LEU A 306 0.88 -20.31 -0.60
C LEU A 306 1.60 -18.96 -0.73
N LEU A 307 2.77 -18.84 -0.09
CA LEU A 307 3.48 -17.57 -0.04
C LEU A 307 4.04 -17.20 -1.41
N PHE A 308 4.52 -18.18 -2.19
CA PHE A 308 4.88 -17.99 -3.58
C PHE A 308 3.68 -17.55 -4.44
N ALA A 309 2.54 -18.22 -4.29
CA ALA A 309 1.36 -17.96 -5.11
C ALA A 309 0.78 -16.57 -4.88
N PHE A 310 0.95 -15.98 -3.69
CA PHE A 310 0.51 -14.61 -3.40
C PHE A 310 1.59 -13.53 -3.55
N SER A 311 2.86 -13.90 -3.78
CA SER A 311 3.93 -12.94 -4.10
C SER A 311 4.28 -12.88 -5.58
N ALA A 312 4.26 -14.02 -6.28
CA ALA A 312 4.75 -14.12 -7.65
C ALA A 312 3.84 -13.40 -8.66
N PRO A 313 2.50 -13.56 -8.66
CA PRO A 313 1.66 -12.89 -9.66
C PRO A 313 1.77 -11.36 -9.64
N PRO A 314 1.66 -10.65 -8.49
CA PRO A 314 1.84 -9.20 -8.50
C PRO A 314 3.22 -8.76 -9.01
N LEU A 315 4.30 -9.46 -8.63
CA LEU A 315 5.64 -9.14 -9.12
C LEU A 315 5.75 -9.37 -10.63
N LEU A 316 5.35 -10.54 -11.12
CA LEU A 316 5.47 -10.91 -12.54
C LEU A 316 4.59 -10.03 -13.43
N ILE A 317 3.35 -9.76 -13.02
CA ILE A 317 2.42 -8.91 -13.78
C ILE A 317 2.98 -7.50 -13.90
N ILE A 318 3.49 -6.92 -12.81
CA ILE A 318 4.03 -5.56 -12.87
C ILE A 318 5.40 -5.52 -13.54
N THR A 319 6.23 -6.55 -13.43
CA THR A 319 7.48 -6.65 -14.21
C THR A 319 7.19 -6.74 -15.71
N LEU A 320 6.13 -7.45 -16.11
CA LEU A 320 5.66 -7.48 -17.49
C LEU A 320 5.08 -6.13 -17.91
N GLN A 321 4.30 -5.46 -17.04
CA GLN A 321 3.85 -4.09 -17.30
C GLN A 321 5.03 -3.15 -17.50
N ALA A 322 6.07 -3.25 -16.66
CA ALA A 322 7.31 -2.46 -16.76
C ALA A 322 8.02 -2.67 -18.11
N PHE A 323 7.90 -3.86 -18.70
CA PHE A 323 8.43 -4.14 -20.04
C PHE A 323 7.63 -3.41 -21.12
N LEU A 324 6.31 -3.28 -20.95
CA LEU A 324 5.41 -2.66 -21.92
C LEU A 324 5.35 -1.14 -21.78
N SER A 325 5.50 -0.62 -20.57
CA SER A 325 5.42 0.80 -20.21
C SER A 325 6.09 1.07 -18.87
N GLU A 326 6.42 2.31 -18.54
CA GLU A 326 6.99 2.64 -17.21
C GLU A 326 6.05 2.20 -16.08
N ALA A 327 6.63 1.59 -15.03
CA ALA A 327 5.90 1.13 -13.86
C ALA A 327 6.49 1.70 -12.57
N ASN A 328 5.63 2.22 -11.70
CA ASN A 328 6.08 2.75 -10.41
C ASN A 328 6.40 1.61 -9.43
N ALA A 329 7.40 1.81 -8.58
CA ALA A 329 7.89 0.81 -7.63
C ALA A 329 6.78 0.27 -6.70
N ASN A 330 5.84 1.12 -6.31
CA ASN A 330 4.74 0.76 -5.39
C ASN A 330 3.69 -0.17 -6.02
N TRP A 331 3.68 -0.36 -7.34
CA TRP A 331 2.64 -1.13 -8.02
C TRP A 331 2.65 -2.63 -7.65
N ALA A 332 3.78 -3.18 -7.19
CA ALA A 332 3.86 -4.57 -6.72
C ALA A 332 3.84 -4.73 -5.19
N LEU A 333 3.45 -3.69 -4.42
CA LEU A 333 3.42 -3.78 -2.96
C LEU A 333 2.51 -4.90 -2.43
N THR A 334 1.50 -5.33 -3.19
CA THR A 334 0.64 -6.47 -2.81
C THR A 334 1.40 -7.80 -2.72
N ALA A 335 2.61 -7.91 -3.28
CA ALA A 335 3.48 -9.07 -3.04
C ALA A 335 4.08 -9.06 -1.62
N MET A 336 4.29 -7.89 -1.01
CA MET A 336 5.04 -7.73 0.24
C MET A 336 4.45 -8.48 1.43
N PRO A 337 3.11 -8.53 1.66
CA PRO A 337 2.53 -9.35 2.72
C PRO A 337 3.01 -10.81 2.70
N ALA A 338 2.96 -11.47 1.53
CA ALA A 338 3.38 -12.85 1.40
C ALA A 338 4.91 -13.02 1.52
N LEU A 339 5.69 -12.08 0.95
CA LEU A 339 7.15 -12.08 1.08
C LEU A 339 7.63 -11.90 2.53
N VAL A 340 6.98 -11.01 3.29
CA VAL A 340 7.27 -10.78 4.71
C VAL A 340 6.98 -12.03 5.54
N LEU A 341 5.83 -12.68 5.31
CA LEU A 341 5.51 -13.94 5.98
C LEU A 341 6.54 -15.02 5.64
N TRP A 342 6.98 -15.11 4.38
CA TRP A 342 7.99 -16.08 3.96
C TRP A 342 9.32 -15.85 4.67
N LEU A 343 9.81 -14.61 4.67
CA LEU A 343 11.08 -14.27 5.32
C LEU A 343 11.00 -14.45 6.84
N ALA A 344 9.83 -14.21 7.44
CA ALA A 344 9.62 -14.39 8.87
C ALA A 344 9.70 -15.87 9.32
N ILE A 345 9.26 -16.82 8.49
CA ILE A 345 9.30 -18.25 8.81
C ILE A 345 10.59 -18.95 8.36
N TRP A 346 11.31 -18.39 7.38
CA TRP A 346 12.52 -19.00 6.79
C TRP A 346 13.61 -19.40 7.80
N PRO A 347 13.92 -18.61 8.85
CA PRO A 347 14.94 -18.99 9.84
C PRO A 347 14.56 -20.16 10.76
N SER A 348 13.28 -20.53 10.79
CA SER A 348 12.77 -21.67 11.58
C SER A 348 12.59 -22.94 10.76
N GLN A 349 12.84 -22.91 9.45
CA GLN A 349 12.69 -24.07 8.60
C GLN A 349 13.90 -24.99 8.70
N VAL A 350 13.69 -26.18 9.27
CA VAL A 350 14.65 -27.28 9.21
C VAL A 350 14.63 -27.80 7.78
N SER A 351 15.75 -27.67 7.05
CA SER A 351 15.85 -28.20 5.70
C SER A 351 15.77 -29.73 5.75
N GLY A 352 14.69 -30.34 5.27
CA GLY A 352 14.55 -31.80 5.12
C GLY A 352 15.40 -32.40 3.98
N LEU A 353 16.43 -31.69 3.54
CA LEU A 353 17.33 -32.10 2.46
C LEU A 353 18.76 -32.04 2.98
N SER A 354 19.26 -33.17 3.48
CA SER A 354 20.69 -33.43 3.53
C SER A 354 20.94 -34.92 3.31
N GLN A 355 20.74 -35.35 2.06
CA GLN A 355 21.45 -36.50 1.48
C GLN A 355 22.65 -36.02 0.61
N GLY A 356 23.14 -34.81 0.86
CA GLY A 356 24.40 -34.29 0.29
C GLY A 356 25.48 -34.22 1.38
N PRO A 357 26.77 -34.34 1.02
CA PRO A 357 27.87 -34.28 1.97
C PRO A 357 28.09 -32.83 2.42
N GLU A 358 27.37 -32.39 3.46
CA GLU A 358 27.50 -31.03 3.97
C GLU A 358 28.02 -30.97 5.41
N SER A 359 29.16 -30.30 5.56
CA SER A 359 30.01 -30.13 6.73
C SER A 359 29.46 -29.21 7.84
N THR A 360 28.19 -28.79 7.79
CA THR A 360 27.64 -27.84 8.77
C THR A 360 26.41 -28.39 9.49
N PRO A 361 26.42 -28.49 10.84
CA PRO A 361 25.30 -29.02 11.58
C PRO A 361 24.04 -28.13 11.44
N PRO A 362 22.83 -28.73 11.44
CA PRO A 362 21.56 -28.05 11.18
C PRO A 362 21.24 -26.90 12.16
N HIS A 363 21.73 -27.00 13.40
CA HIS A 363 21.61 -25.93 14.40
C HIS A 363 22.36 -24.65 13.98
N THR A 364 23.56 -24.78 13.43
CA THR A 364 24.38 -23.65 12.96
C THR A 364 23.72 -22.92 11.79
N ARG A 365 23.06 -23.65 10.89
CA ARG A 365 22.32 -23.06 9.75
C ARG A 365 21.14 -22.20 10.18
N CYS A 366 20.36 -22.68 11.15
CA CYS A 366 19.25 -21.91 11.70
C CYS A 366 19.74 -20.63 12.38
N LEU A 367 20.87 -20.70 13.11
CA LEU A 367 21.47 -19.54 13.73
C LEU A 367 21.96 -18.51 12.70
N THR A 368 22.65 -18.95 11.64
CA THR A 368 23.11 -18.06 10.56
C THR A 368 21.94 -17.35 9.88
N ARG A 369 20.87 -18.08 9.52
CA ARG A 369 19.67 -17.48 8.91
C ARG A 369 19.00 -16.47 9.85
N ARG A 370 18.91 -16.79 11.15
CA ARG A 370 18.37 -15.85 12.16
C ARG A 370 19.21 -14.58 12.25
N ARG A 371 20.54 -14.69 12.22
CA ARG A 371 21.46 -13.54 12.21
C ARG A 371 21.29 -12.68 10.96
N LEU A 372 21.19 -13.30 9.77
CA LEU A 372 20.98 -12.59 8.51
C LEU A 372 19.66 -11.81 8.51
N VAL A 373 18.56 -12.45 8.91
CA VAL A 373 17.25 -11.77 9.02
C VAL A 373 17.29 -10.67 10.08
N GLY A 374 17.95 -10.90 11.21
CA GLY A 374 18.13 -9.89 12.27
C GLY A 374 18.92 -8.67 11.77
N MET A 375 20.02 -8.89 11.04
CA MET A 375 20.82 -7.82 10.44
C MET A 375 20.02 -7.04 9.40
N ALA A 376 19.31 -7.74 8.50
CA ALA A 376 18.47 -7.10 7.49
C ALA A 376 17.35 -6.25 8.14
N ALA A 377 16.70 -6.77 9.19
CA ALA A 377 15.71 -6.03 9.97
C ALA A 377 16.34 -4.84 10.71
N GLY A 378 17.58 -4.96 11.21
CA GLY A 378 18.32 -3.86 11.82
C GLY A 378 18.64 -2.73 10.86
N VAL A 379 19.07 -3.05 9.63
CA VAL A 379 19.26 -2.06 8.55
C VAL A 379 17.94 -1.35 8.23
N ASN A 380 16.86 -2.11 8.08
CA ASN A 380 15.54 -1.53 7.83
C ASN A 380 15.06 -0.65 9.00
N ALA A 381 15.30 -1.05 10.26
CA ALA A 381 14.97 -0.23 11.42
C ALA A 381 15.72 1.10 11.43
N LEU A 382 17.00 1.10 11.06
CA LEU A 382 17.79 2.32 10.89
C LEU A 382 17.22 3.21 9.78
N LEU A 383 16.94 2.63 8.61
CA LEU A 383 16.31 3.36 7.49
C LEU A 383 14.95 3.95 7.88
N ALA A 384 14.13 3.18 8.60
CA ALA A 384 12.83 3.64 9.09
C ALA A 384 12.97 4.80 10.09
N ALA A 385 13.96 4.76 10.99
CA ALA A 385 14.24 5.85 11.93
C ALA A 385 14.69 7.11 11.19
N VAL A 386 15.60 6.97 10.21
CA VAL A 386 16.04 8.09 9.36
C VAL A 386 14.86 8.69 8.59
N LEU A 387 13.98 7.86 8.03
CA LEU A 387 12.78 8.34 7.33
C LEU A 387 11.84 9.13 8.25
N VAL A 388 11.64 8.70 9.51
CA VAL A 388 10.85 9.45 10.49
C VAL A 388 11.47 10.82 10.75
N VAL A 389 12.80 10.90 10.91
CA VAL A 389 13.50 12.18 11.09
C VAL A 389 13.37 13.08 9.87
N ILE A 390 13.52 12.54 8.66
CA ILE A 390 13.36 13.29 7.40
C ILE A 390 11.94 13.85 7.28
N CYS A 391 10.93 13.03 7.59
CA CYS A 391 9.54 13.44 7.53
C CYS A 391 9.21 14.50 8.59
N TRP A 392 9.73 14.34 9.80
CA TRP A 392 9.61 15.32 10.89
C TRP A 392 10.24 16.66 10.50
N ALA A 393 11.50 16.64 10.06
CA ALA A 393 12.23 17.85 9.69
C ALA A 393 11.73 18.47 8.39
N GLY A 394 11.01 17.70 7.57
CA GLY A 394 10.62 18.08 6.22
C GLY A 394 11.82 18.31 5.29
N SER A 395 12.97 17.71 5.59
CA SER A 395 14.24 17.89 4.86
C SER A 395 15.15 16.70 5.07
N MET A 396 15.99 16.39 4.08
CA MET A 396 17.05 15.39 4.24
C MET A 396 18.35 16.00 4.77
N GLY A 397 18.35 17.29 5.12
CA GLY A 397 19.53 17.98 5.66
C GLY A 397 20.71 17.97 4.68
N PRO A 398 21.96 17.70 5.14
CA PRO A 398 23.15 17.70 4.28
C PRO A 398 23.15 16.66 3.16
N ILE A 399 22.32 15.61 3.25
CA ILE A 399 22.22 14.55 2.24
C ILE A 399 21.08 14.79 1.23
N THR A 400 20.47 15.98 1.24
CA THR A 400 19.41 16.33 0.28
C THR A 400 19.98 16.36 -1.13
N PRO A 401 19.51 15.49 -2.05
CA PRO A 401 19.96 15.51 -3.44
C PRO A 401 19.41 16.74 -4.16
N GLU A 402 20.04 17.15 -5.26
CA GLU A 402 19.57 18.27 -6.10
C GLU A 402 18.13 18.07 -6.60
N SER A 403 17.74 16.81 -6.83
CA SER A 403 16.39 16.46 -7.24
C SER A 403 15.34 16.73 -6.16
N ASP A 404 15.74 16.79 -4.89
CA ASP A 404 14.94 16.88 -3.66
C ASP A 404 13.56 16.19 -3.77
N PRO A 405 13.40 14.94 -3.31
CA PRO A 405 12.14 14.22 -3.45
C PRO A 405 10.99 14.87 -2.67
N LEU A 406 11.26 15.71 -1.66
CA LEU A 406 10.25 16.39 -0.86
C LEU A 406 9.75 17.70 -1.50
N ARG A 407 10.41 18.20 -2.55
CA ARG A 407 10.06 19.48 -3.20
C ARG A 407 8.61 19.56 -3.69
N ARG A 408 7.99 18.40 -3.99
CA ARG A 408 6.59 18.32 -4.43
C ARG A 408 5.59 18.67 -3.33
N LEU A 409 6.03 18.69 -2.07
CA LEU A 409 5.24 18.93 -0.86
C LEU A 409 5.52 20.31 -0.24
N ARG A 410 6.08 21.27 -1.00
CA ARG A 410 6.42 22.61 -0.50
C ARG A 410 5.90 23.69 -1.43
N GLY A 411 5.68 24.88 -0.87
CA GLY A 411 5.40 26.14 -1.59
C GLY A 411 4.03 26.20 -2.25
N TRP A 412 3.06 25.44 -1.75
CA TRP A 412 1.67 25.52 -2.22
C TRP A 412 0.87 26.54 -1.43
N HIS A 413 1.15 26.69 -0.13
CA HIS A 413 0.57 27.74 0.70
C HIS A 413 0.93 29.12 0.18
N ASP A 414 2.22 29.37 -0.09
CA ASP A 414 2.70 30.65 -0.64
C ASP A 414 2.03 30.95 -1.98
N LEU A 415 1.94 29.96 -2.88
CA LEU A 415 1.20 30.11 -4.14
C LEU A 415 -0.26 30.49 -3.91
N ALA A 416 -0.94 29.88 -2.93
CA ALA A 416 -2.34 30.19 -2.61
C ALA A 416 -2.49 31.60 -2.01
N VAL A 417 -1.54 32.04 -1.19
CA VAL A 417 -1.49 33.40 -0.62
C VAL A 417 -1.29 34.43 -1.73
N ASP A 418 -0.30 34.24 -2.59
CA ASP A 418 -0.03 35.12 -3.74
C ASP A 418 -1.23 35.18 -4.68
N THR A 419 -1.84 34.02 -4.97
CA THR A 419 -3.06 33.94 -5.79
C THR A 419 -4.22 34.72 -5.16
N ARG A 420 -4.44 34.59 -3.86
CA ARG A 420 -5.49 35.34 -3.14
C ARG A 420 -5.23 36.84 -3.19
N ALA A 421 -3.97 37.27 -3.06
CA ALA A 421 -3.61 38.68 -3.14
C ALA A 421 -3.96 39.27 -4.52
N VAL A 422 -3.59 38.59 -5.60
CA VAL A 422 -3.90 39.02 -6.97
C VAL A 422 -5.42 39.03 -7.22
N LEU A 423 -6.13 37.98 -6.80
CA LEU A 423 -7.60 37.93 -6.87
C LEU A 423 -8.25 39.13 -6.17
N THR A 424 -7.76 39.48 -4.98
CA THR A 424 -8.29 40.62 -4.20
C THR A 424 -8.01 41.95 -4.90
N THR A 425 -6.80 42.15 -5.41
CA THR A 425 -6.40 43.39 -6.13
C THR A 425 -7.28 43.66 -7.35
N HIS A 426 -7.67 42.60 -8.07
CA HIS A 426 -8.50 42.73 -9.28
C HIS A 426 -10.01 42.52 -9.03
N ASP A 427 -10.44 42.33 -7.77
CA ASP A 427 -11.83 42.01 -7.40
C ASP A 427 -12.36 40.82 -8.24
N ALA A 428 -11.52 39.79 -8.34
CA ALA A 428 -11.79 38.52 -8.99
C ALA A 428 -12.07 37.45 -7.94
N ARG A 429 -12.96 36.51 -8.26
CA ARG A 429 -13.31 35.37 -7.40
C ARG A 429 -13.05 34.02 -8.06
N THR A 430 -12.47 34.03 -9.25
CA THR A 430 -12.22 32.82 -10.03
C THR A 430 -10.76 32.75 -10.38
N VAL A 431 -10.17 31.57 -10.20
CA VAL A 431 -8.81 31.27 -10.61
C VAL A 431 -8.79 30.10 -11.58
N ILE A 432 -8.09 30.25 -12.69
CA ILE A 432 -7.82 29.18 -13.65
C ILE A 432 -6.44 28.61 -13.31
N ALA A 433 -6.40 27.36 -12.85
CA ALA A 433 -5.17 26.66 -12.50
C ALA A 433 -4.41 26.19 -13.75
N ASP A 434 -3.07 26.19 -13.70
CA ASP A 434 -2.21 25.81 -14.84
C ASP A 434 -2.26 24.31 -15.16
N ARG A 435 -2.55 23.47 -14.17
CA ARG A 435 -2.55 22.00 -14.30
C ARG A 435 -3.23 21.32 -13.11
N ARG A 436 -3.46 20.01 -13.22
CA ARG A 436 -3.97 19.15 -12.13
C ARG A 436 -3.35 19.44 -10.75
N ALA A 437 -2.04 19.67 -10.68
CA ALA A 437 -1.34 19.86 -9.42
C ALA A 437 -1.74 21.15 -8.68
N SER A 438 -1.79 22.29 -9.37
CA SER A 438 -2.25 23.55 -8.79
C SER A 438 -3.75 23.54 -8.55
N ALA A 439 -4.55 22.94 -9.44
CA ALA A 439 -5.97 22.77 -9.22
C ALA A 439 -6.25 22.04 -7.90
N ALA A 440 -5.64 20.86 -7.71
CA ALA A 440 -5.81 20.08 -6.48
C ALA A 440 -5.45 20.85 -5.21
N LEU A 441 -4.33 21.58 -5.22
CA LEU A 441 -3.84 22.22 -4.00
C LEU A 441 -4.47 23.59 -3.74
N LEU A 442 -4.91 24.30 -4.78
CA LEU A 442 -5.74 25.50 -4.62
C LEU A 442 -7.12 25.12 -4.08
N HIS A 443 -7.73 24.02 -4.54
CA HIS A 443 -8.98 23.52 -3.94
C HIS A 443 -8.82 23.20 -2.45
N TRP A 444 -7.68 22.62 -2.05
CA TRP A 444 -7.35 22.42 -0.64
C TRP A 444 -7.27 23.76 0.12
N HIS A 445 -6.44 24.70 -0.34
CA HIS A 445 -6.21 25.96 0.37
C HIS A 445 -7.41 26.93 0.34
N PHE A 446 -8.32 26.78 -0.62
CA PHE A 446 -9.50 27.62 -0.81
C PHE A 446 -10.81 26.94 -0.40
N HIS A 447 -10.77 25.78 0.28
CA HIS A 447 -11.91 24.96 0.69
C HIS A 447 -13.12 25.74 1.24
N ASP A 448 -12.86 26.63 2.20
CA ASP A 448 -13.90 27.42 2.90
C ASP A 448 -13.89 28.89 2.47
N SER A 449 -13.53 29.16 1.22
CA SER A 449 -13.54 30.51 0.66
C SER A 449 -14.50 30.63 -0.52
N ASP A 450 -14.81 31.87 -0.88
CA ASP A 450 -15.63 32.21 -2.05
C ASP A 450 -14.86 32.19 -3.37
N ILE A 451 -13.62 31.68 -3.36
CA ILE A 451 -12.77 31.55 -4.54
C ILE A 451 -13.10 30.24 -5.26
N THR A 452 -13.48 30.34 -6.52
CA THR A 452 -13.70 29.20 -7.41
C THR A 452 -12.42 28.85 -8.16
N VAL A 453 -11.96 27.61 -8.06
CA VAL A 453 -10.82 27.07 -8.81
C VAL A 453 -11.35 26.30 -10.01
N LEU A 454 -10.87 26.64 -11.21
CA LEU A 454 -11.25 26.02 -12.48
C LEU A 454 -10.00 25.60 -13.26
N VAL A 455 -10.17 24.74 -14.27
CA VAL A 455 -9.10 24.32 -15.18
C VAL A 455 -9.54 24.53 -16.61
N HIS A 456 -8.67 25.10 -17.45
CA HIS A 456 -8.93 25.22 -18.87
C HIS A 456 -8.63 23.89 -19.58
N ASP A 457 -9.62 23.35 -20.27
CA ASP A 457 -9.48 22.17 -21.13
C ASP A 457 -9.34 22.65 -22.58
N ASP A 458 -8.14 22.46 -23.15
CA ASP A 458 -7.79 22.95 -24.49
C ASP A 458 -8.31 22.03 -25.61
N ASP A 459 -8.50 20.73 -25.35
CA ASP A 459 -8.81 19.73 -26.38
C ASP A 459 -10.21 19.12 -26.26
N GLY A 460 -10.94 19.43 -25.19
CA GLY A 460 -12.31 18.97 -24.94
C GLY A 460 -12.39 17.52 -24.47
N TYR A 461 -11.25 16.89 -24.16
CA TYR A 461 -11.16 15.53 -23.64
C TYR A 461 -10.50 15.56 -22.26
N PRO A 462 -11.30 15.54 -21.16
CA PRO A 462 -10.74 15.71 -19.83
C PRO A 462 -9.77 14.59 -19.47
N SER A 463 -8.51 14.96 -19.31
CA SER A 463 -7.39 14.09 -18.96
C SER A 463 -7.32 13.81 -17.45
N ASN A 464 -7.99 14.63 -16.64
CA ASN A 464 -8.00 14.51 -15.19
C ASN A 464 -9.33 14.96 -14.56
N HIS A 465 -9.47 14.70 -13.26
CA HIS A 465 -10.68 14.99 -12.50
C HIS A 465 -11.11 16.46 -12.57
N PHE A 466 -10.17 17.39 -12.57
CA PHE A 466 -10.46 18.82 -12.51
C PHE A 466 -10.94 19.36 -13.86
N GLU A 467 -10.38 18.89 -14.98
CA GLU A 467 -10.93 19.18 -16.30
C GLU A 467 -12.37 18.62 -16.43
N ALA A 468 -12.62 17.41 -15.93
CA ALA A 468 -13.94 16.80 -16.02
C ALA A 468 -15.02 17.45 -15.14
N ASN A 469 -14.66 17.94 -13.94
CA ASN A 469 -15.63 18.35 -12.90
C ASN A 469 -15.56 19.85 -12.55
N HIS A 470 -14.45 20.51 -12.88
CA HIS A 470 -14.23 21.94 -12.65
C HIS A 470 -13.72 22.65 -13.92
N PRO A 471 -14.33 22.43 -15.10
CA PRO A 471 -13.88 23.06 -16.33
C PRO A 471 -14.12 24.57 -16.32
N TRP A 472 -13.20 25.32 -16.92
CA TRP A 472 -13.42 26.71 -17.27
C TRP A 472 -14.60 26.82 -18.23
N THR A 473 -15.60 27.61 -17.83
CA THR A 473 -16.75 27.96 -18.68
C THR A 473 -16.79 29.48 -18.85
N PRO A 474 -16.67 30.00 -20.08
CA PRO A 474 -16.68 31.44 -20.33
C PRO A 474 -17.97 32.08 -19.81
N THR A 475 -17.85 33.14 -19.03
CA THR A 475 -18.99 33.92 -18.56
C THR A 475 -18.70 35.41 -18.75
N PRO A 476 -19.52 36.13 -19.54
CA PRO A 476 -19.29 37.56 -19.79
C PRO A 476 -19.15 38.36 -18.50
N GLY A 477 -18.12 39.20 -18.43
CA GLY A 477 -17.86 40.07 -17.27
C GLY A 477 -17.25 39.38 -16.04
N ARG A 478 -17.03 38.05 -16.07
CA ARG A 478 -16.34 37.35 -14.97
C ARG A 478 -14.88 37.79 -14.93
N ARG A 479 -14.48 38.43 -13.83
CA ARG A 479 -13.07 38.68 -13.53
C ARG A 479 -12.42 37.39 -13.04
N THR A 480 -11.28 37.05 -13.64
CA THR A 480 -10.55 35.82 -13.35
C THR A 480 -9.08 36.14 -13.23
N VAL A 481 -8.38 35.32 -12.45
CA VAL A 481 -6.92 35.23 -12.46
C VAL A 481 -6.53 33.91 -13.12
N ALA A 482 -5.47 33.86 -13.90
CA ALA A 482 -4.94 32.59 -14.40
C ALA A 482 -3.49 32.37 -14.01
N LEU A 483 -3.20 31.13 -13.59
CA LEU A 483 -1.83 30.68 -13.33
C LEU A 483 -1.24 30.15 -14.62
N HIS A 484 0.00 30.53 -14.91
CA HIS A 484 0.71 30.01 -16.08
C HIS A 484 2.21 29.88 -15.81
N ALA A 485 2.85 28.92 -16.47
CA ALA A 485 4.27 28.65 -16.30
C ALA A 485 5.19 29.65 -17.03
N HIS A 486 4.62 30.46 -17.94
CA HIS A 486 5.36 31.38 -18.79
C HIS A 486 4.95 32.83 -18.55
N GLU A 487 5.84 33.77 -18.89
CA GLU A 487 5.65 35.23 -18.76
C GLU A 487 4.58 35.80 -19.69
N THR A 488 4.09 35.01 -20.63
CA THR A 488 2.99 35.38 -21.52
C THR A 488 1.66 34.84 -20.99
N PRO A 489 0.54 35.56 -21.15
CA PRO A 489 -0.76 35.06 -20.74
C PRO A 489 -1.12 33.72 -21.41
N PRO A 490 -1.90 32.84 -20.75
CA PRO A 490 -2.33 31.59 -21.35
C PRO A 490 -3.29 31.85 -22.53
N ALA A 491 -3.24 30.98 -23.53
CA ALA A 491 -3.98 31.13 -24.79
C ALA A 491 -5.47 30.75 -24.67
N ILE A 492 -6.18 31.38 -23.73
CA ILE A 492 -7.62 31.18 -23.52
C ILE A 492 -8.37 32.23 -24.34
N GLY A 493 -8.78 31.88 -25.56
CA GLY A 493 -9.40 32.82 -26.52
C GLY A 493 -10.70 33.49 -26.06
N THR A 494 -11.26 33.04 -24.93
CA THR A 494 -12.48 33.57 -24.31
C THR A 494 -12.19 34.58 -23.19
N VAL A 495 -10.92 34.82 -22.86
CA VAL A 495 -10.47 35.75 -21.82
C VAL A 495 -9.64 36.86 -22.44
N LEU A 496 -9.91 38.09 -22.03
CA LEU A 496 -9.11 39.26 -22.37
C LEU A 496 -8.19 39.57 -21.19
N TRP A 497 -6.89 39.35 -21.37
CA TRP A 497 -5.89 39.54 -20.32
C TRP A 497 -5.52 41.01 -20.16
N ASN A 498 -5.34 41.44 -18.91
CA ASN A 498 -4.72 42.73 -18.62
C ASN A 498 -3.20 42.65 -18.86
N ALA A 499 -2.54 43.79 -19.04
CA ALA A 499 -1.08 43.87 -19.20
C ALA A 499 -0.31 43.71 -17.88
N GLU A 500 -1.00 43.79 -16.74
CA GLU A 500 -0.40 43.60 -15.42
C GLU A 500 -0.24 42.11 -15.12
N THR A 501 0.97 41.70 -14.74
CA THR A 501 1.30 40.32 -14.39
C THR A 501 1.99 40.30 -13.05
N ALA A 502 1.54 39.43 -12.14
CA ALA A 502 2.21 39.16 -10.89
C ALA A 502 2.99 37.84 -10.96
N LEU A 503 4.01 37.69 -10.11
CA LEU A 503 4.85 36.49 -10.05
C LEU A 503 4.77 35.89 -8.64
N SER A 504 4.34 34.64 -8.55
CA SER A 504 4.55 33.81 -7.37
C SER A 504 5.82 32.98 -7.57
N ASP A 505 6.81 33.15 -6.70
CA ASP A 505 8.09 32.46 -6.75
C ASP A 505 8.52 31.99 -5.36
N THR A 506 8.29 30.71 -5.10
CA THR A 506 8.66 30.07 -3.83
C THR A 506 9.79 29.08 -4.04
N LYS A 507 10.87 29.22 -3.27
CA LYS A 507 11.96 28.24 -3.27
C LYS A 507 11.51 26.91 -2.66
N ILE A 508 11.51 25.84 -3.45
CA ILE A 508 11.08 24.50 -3.03
C ILE A 508 12.23 23.49 -2.87
N ALA A 509 13.40 23.79 -3.45
CA ALA A 509 14.66 23.05 -3.31
C ALA A 509 15.85 24.00 -3.50
N GLN A 510 17.08 23.52 -3.32
CA GLN A 510 18.30 24.36 -3.44
C GLN A 510 18.38 25.11 -4.78
N ASN A 511 18.11 24.41 -5.90
CA ASN A 511 18.21 24.92 -7.26
C ASN A 511 16.85 24.95 -8.00
N ARG A 512 15.74 24.98 -7.26
CA ARG A 512 14.41 24.97 -7.88
C ARG A 512 13.40 25.76 -7.07
N SER A 513 12.63 26.57 -7.79
CA SER A 513 11.45 27.24 -7.27
C SER A 513 10.18 26.70 -7.92
N ARG A 514 9.05 26.86 -7.22
CA ARG A 514 7.74 26.90 -7.85
C ARG A 514 7.51 28.32 -8.29
N ARG A 515 7.60 28.54 -9.61
CA ARG A 515 7.39 29.82 -10.25
C ARG A 515 6.16 29.76 -11.13
N LEU A 516 5.17 30.61 -10.88
CA LEU A 516 3.97 30.76 -11.70
C LEU A 516 3.65 32.25 -11.85
N TYR A 517 3.32 32.63 -13.08
CA TYR A 517 2.83 33.97 -13.41
C TYR A 517 1.31 33.99 -13.24
N LEU A 518 0.81 35.10 -12.70
CA LEU A 518 -0.59 35.33 -12.43
C LEU A 518 -1.05 36.51 -13.30
N PHE A 519 -2.01 36.23 -14.18
CA PHE A 519 -2.58 37.16 -15.16
C PHE A 519 -4.02 37.53 -14.84
#